data_AF-A0A0Q8MR72-F1
#
_entry.id   AF-A0A0Q8MR72-F1
#
_cell.length_a   1.000
_cell.length_b   1.000
_cell.length_c   1.000
_cell.angle_alpha   90.00
_cell.angle_beta   90.00
_cell.angle_gamma   90.00
#
_symmetry.space_group_name_H-M   'P 1'
#
loop_
_entity.id
_entity.type
_entity.pdbx_description
1 polymer ?
#
loop_
_entity_poly.entity_id
_entity_poly.type
_entity_poly.pdbx_seq_one_letter_code
_entity_poly.pdbx_strand_id
1 'polypeptide(L)'
;MAELLESYALKHWMDSHSKEEAFFILQARKVSPKTFLAYGSNRFVGYGERIPRGHVIAACSTEAKAIALRDKFFSIGVETGELVEKEMYRRIEKFAERKRAAAEQKIRRLLPLHFRSEP
;
A
#
# COMPACT_ATOMS: atom_id res chain seq x y z
N MET A 1 -3.62 -18.49 0.41
CA MET A 1 -4.22 -17.83 1.60
C MET A 1 -3.22 -16.97 2.36
N ALA A 2 -2.00 -17.46 2.67
CA ALA A 2 -0.96 -16.64 3.29
C ALA A 2 -0.58 -15.42 2.44
N GLU A 3 -0.32 -15.61 1.14
CA GLU A 3 0.00 -14.53 0.19
C GLU A 3 -1.11 -13.45 0.08
N LEU A 4 -2.38 -13.84 0.21
CA LEU A 4 -3.52 -12.90 0.17
C LEU A 4 -3.65 -12.10 1.47
N LEU A 5 -3.31 -12.72 2.61
CA LEU A 5 -3.25 -11.99 3.89
C LEU A 5 -2.06 -11.04 3.92
N GLU A 6 -0.92 -11.45 3.38
CA GLU A 6 0.26 -10.61 3.20
C GLU A 6 -0.01 -9.40 2.32
N SER A 7 -0.82 -9.54 1.25
CA SER A 7 -1.20 -8.40 0.40
C SER A 7 -2.12 -7.39 1.09
N TYR A 8 -2.86 -7.78 2.14
CA TYR A 8 -3.62 -6.82 2.97
C TYR A 8 -2.76 -6.17 4.07
N ALA A 9 -1.72 -6.87 4.54
CA ALA A 9 -0.79 -6.33 5.53
C ALA A 9 0.17 -5.29 4.91
N LEU A 10 0.42 -5.41 3.61
CA LEU A 10 1.25 -4.50 2.85
C LEU A 10 0.36 -3.65 1.93
N LYS A 11 -0.18 -2.54 2.44
CA LYS A 11 -0.46 -1.45 1.50
C LYS A 11 0.89 -1.03 0.96
N HIS A 12 1.15 -1.25 -0.33
CA HIS A 12 2.34 -0.69 -0.93
C HIS A 12 2.30 0.82 -0.67
N TRP A 13 3.35 1.36 -0.06
CA TRP A 13 3.52 2.79 0.17
C TRP A 13 3.47 3.61 -1.14
N MET A 14 3.50 2.93 -2.31
CA MET A 14 3.30 3.47 -3.65
C MET A 14 1.86 3.34 -4.19
N ASP A 15 0.95 2.68 -3.48
CA ASP A 15 -0.44 2.50 -3.93
C ASP A 15 -1.32 3.66 -3.47
N SER A 16 -1.81 4.41 -4.47
CA SER A 16 -2.69 5.58 -4.29
C SER A 16 -4.14 5.21 -3.93
N HIS A 17 -4.45 3.92 -3.83
CA HIS A 17 -5.80 3.44 -3.58
C HIS A 17 -6.34 3.91 -2.22
N SER A 18 -7.54 4.47 -2.24
CA SER A 18 -8.36 4.76 -1.06
C SER A 18 -8.88 3.47 -0.43
N LYS A 19 -9.36 3.55 0.82
CA LYS A 19 -9.96 2.40 1.51
C LYS A 19 -11.21 1.88 0.78
N GLU A 20 -11.96 2.77 0.14
CA GLU A 20 -13.11 2.45 -0.71
C GLU A 20 -12.73 1.71 -1.99
N GLU A 21 -11.54 1.94 -2.54
CA GLU A 21 -11.04 1.27 -3.74
C GLU A 21 -10.39 -0.07 -3.43
N ALA A 22 -9.75 -0.20 -2.26
CA ALA A 22 -9.11 -1.44 -1.83
C ALA A 22 -10.10 -2.49 -1.31
N PHE A 23 -11.21 -2.05 -0.71
CA PHE A 23 -12.17 -2.93 -0.04
C PHE A 23 -13.62 -2.52 -0.35
N PHE A 24 -14.27 -3.28 -1.23
CA PHE A 24 -15.68 -3.07 -1.54
C PHE A 24 -16.58 -3.75 -0.52
N ILE A 25 -17.56 -2.98 -0.03
CA ILE A 25 -18.64 -3.50 0.79
C ILE A 25 -19.84 -3.71 -0.13
N LEU A 26 -20.34 -4.95 -0.15
CA LEU A 26 -21.46 -5.35 -1.00
C LEU A 26 -22.50 -6.08 -0.15
N GLN A 27 -23.76 -5.81 -0.43
CA GLN A 27 -24.85 -6.64 0.10
C GLN A 27 -25.02 -7.86 -0.81
N ALA A 28 -25.02 -9.06 -0.23
CA ALA A 28 -25.28 -10.28 -0.99
C ALA A 28 -26.79 -10.53 -1.11
N ARG A 29 -27.28 -10.77 -2.34
CA ARG A 29 -28.70 -11.08 -2.59
C ARG A 29 -28.99 -12.58 -2.60
N LYS A 30 -28.20 -13.33 -3.35
CA LYS A 30 -28.34 -14.79 -3.51
C LYS A 30 -26.98 -15.43 -3.39
N VAL A 31 -26.79 -16.28 -2.39
CA VAL A 31 -25.55 -17.01 -2.16
C VAL A 31 -25.68 -18.40 -2.75
N SER A 32 -24.72 -18.77 -3.59
CA SER A 32 -24.54 -20.11 -4.17
C SER A 32 -23.25 -20.72 -3.60
N PRO A 33 -23.00 -22.03 -3.78
CA PRO A 33 -21.83 -22.67 -3.16
C PRO A 33 -20.49 -21.97 -3.45
N LYS A 34 -20.28 -21.51 -4.70
CA LYS A 34 -19.03 -20.89 -5.16
C LYS A 34 -19.12 -19.38 -5.45
N THR A 35 -20.32 -18.82 -5.49
CA THR A 35 -20.55 -17.43 -5.96
C THR A 35 -21.68 -16.77 -5.19
N PHE A 36 -21.82 -15.45 -5.32
CA PHE A 36 -23.00 -14.73 -4.87
C PHE A 36 -23.39 -13.64 -5.88
N LEU A 37 -24.64 -13.20 -5.82
CA LEU A 37 -25.09 -12.02 -6.56
C LEU A 37 -24.98 -10.77 -5.68
N ALA A 38 -24.36 -9.72 -6.21
CA ALA A 38 -24.31 -8.43 -5.55
C ALA A 38 -25.67 -7.71 -5.64
N TYR A 39 -26.07 -7.10 -4.53
CA TYR A 39 -27.15 -6.13 -4.45
C TYR A 39 -26.53 -4.74 -4.37
N GLY A 40 -26.86 -3.89 -5.33
CA GLY A 40 -26.19 -2.60 -5.55
C GLY A 40 -25.11 -2.68 -6.64
N SER A 41 -24.58 -1.52 -7.00
CA SER A 41 -23.49 -1.37 -7.96
C SER A 41 -22.45 -0.38 -7.44
N ASN A 42 -21.19 -0.58 -7.79
CA ASN A 42 -20.12 0.38 -7.59
C ASN A 42 -19.33 0.54 -8.89
N ARG A 43 -18.19 1.26 -8.84
CA ARG A 43 -17.33 1.50 -10.00
C ARG A 43 -16.82 0.22 -10.69
N PHE A 44 -16.70 -0.88 -9.97
CA PHE A 44 -16.07 -2.12 -10.41
C PHE A 44 -17.04 -3.32 -10.47
N VAL A 45 -18.22 -3.20 -9.86
CA VAL A 45 -19.22 -4.26 -9.75
C VAL A 45 -20.57 -3.73 -10.18
N GLY A 46 -21.16 -4.36 -11.20
CA GLY A 46 -22.50 -4.05 -11.69
C GLY A 46 -23.62 -4.59 -10.80
N TYR A 47 -24.80 -3.99 -10.91
CA TYR A 47 -25.98 -4.47 -10.20
C TYR A 47 -26.37 -5.88 -10.67
N GLY A 48 -26.51 -6.81 -9.72
CA GLY A 48 -26.84 -8.20 -10.03
C GLY A 48 -25.68 -9.00 -10.62
N GLU A 49 -24.46 -8.45 -10.61
CA GLU A 49 -23.27 -9.17 -11.04
C GLU A 49 -22.98 -10.38 -10.13
N ARG A 50 -22.48 -11.45 -10.73
CA ARG A 50 -22.13 -12.69 -10.04
C ARG A 50 -20.65 -12.66 -9.66
N ILE A 51 -20.38 -12.65 -8.36
CA ILE A 51 -19.02 -12.55 -7.82
C ILE A 51 -18.58 -13.89 -7.24
N PRO A 52 -17.34 -14.33 -7.49
CA PRO A 52 -16.74 -15.49 -6.82
C PRO A 52 -16.66 -15.30 -5.30
N ARG A 53 -16.99 -16.34 -4.53
CA ARG A 53 -16.82 -16.33 -3.06
C ARG A 53 -15.35 -16.23 -2.63
N GLY A 54 -14.41 -16.59 -3.50
CA GLY A 54 -12.98 -16.44 -3.24
C GLY A 54 -12.53 -14.98 -3.06
N HIS A 55 -13.33 -14.00 -3.51
CA HIS A 55 -13.06 -12.57 -3.30
C HIS A 55 -13.65 -12.05 -1.99
N VAL A 56 -14.38 -12.88 -1.23
CA VAL A 56 -15.00 -12.46 0.03
C VAL A 56 -14.00 -12.57 1.15
N ILE A 57 -13.65 -11.43 1.74
CA ILE A 57 -12.79 -11.36 2.92
C ILE A 57 -13.58 -11.72 4.18
N ALA A 58 -14.76 -11.12 4.36
CA ALA A 58 -15.62 -11.36 5.52
C ALA A 58 -17.09 -11.13 5.19
N ALA A 59 -17.98 -11.90 5.82
CA ALA A 59 -19.42 -11.66 5.83
C ALA A 59 -19.82 -10.99 7.15
N CYS A 60 -20.48 -9.85 7.08
CA CYS A 60 -20.91 -9.08 8.24
C CYS A 60 -22.44 -9.04 8.34
N SER A 61 -22.96 -8.97 9.56
CA SER A 61 -24.41 -8.87 9.80
C SER A 61 -24.97 -7.47 9.53
N THR A 62 -24.11 -6.45 9.46
CA THR A 62 -24.49 -5.05 9.23
C THR A 62 -23.41 -4.36 8.40
N GLU A 63 -23.80 -3.34 7.64
CA GLU A 63 -22.88 -2.50 6.87
C GLU A 63 -21.86 -1.80 7.78
N ALA A 64 -22.29 -1.25 8.92
CA ALA A 64 -21.41 -0.59 9.88
C ALA A 64 -20.25 -1.48 10.36
N LYS A 65 -20.50 -2.78 10.60
CA LYS A 65 -19.44 -3.74 10.95
C LYS A 65 -18.49 -4.00 9.78
N ALA A 66 -18.99 -4.04 8.56
CA ALA A 66 -18.15 -4.19 7.37
C ALA A 66 -17.25 -2.96 7.17
N ILE A 67 -17.80 -1.75 7.38
CA ILE A 67 -17.04 -0.48 7.33
C ILE A 67 -15.95 -0.48 8.40
N ALA A 68 -16.28 -0.83 9.66
CA ALA A 68 -15.30 -0.88 10.73
C ALA A 68 -14.17 -1.88 10.46
N LEU A 69 -14.50 -3.05 9.90
CA LEU A 69 -13.50 -4.06 9.54
C LEU A 69 -12.59 -3.59 8.40
N ARG A 70 -13.16 -2.98 7.35
CA ARG A 70 -12.40 -2.37 6.26
C ARG A 70 -11.42 -1.33 6.79
N ASP A 71 -11.93 -0.39 7.59
CA ASP A 71 -11.12 0.74 8.08
C ASP A 71 -9.97 0.22 8.94
N LYS A 72 -10.18 -0.85 9.72
CA LYS A 72 -9.13 -1.54 10.46
C LYS A 72 -8.10 -2.21 9.57
N PHE A 73 -8.50 -2.93 8.53
CA PHE A 73 -7.53 -3.52 7.58
C PHE A 73 -6.69 -2.44 6.90
N PHE A 74 -7.33 -1.36 6.46
CA PHE A 74 -6.65 -0.27 5.81
C PHE A 74 -5.67 0.46 6.75
N SER A 75 -6.06 0.71 8.01
CA SER A 75 -5.17 1.37 8.97
C SER A 75 -3.91 0.56 9.26
N ILE A 76 -4.04 -0.77 9.39
CA ILE A 76 -2.89 -1.67 9.56
C ILE A 76 -1.90 -1.53 8.40
N GLY A 77 -2.41 -1.51 7.16
CA GLY A 77 -1.57 -1.34 5.97
C GLY A 77 -0.88 0.02 5.93
N VAL A 78 -1.59 1.10 6.30
CA VAL A 78 -1.03 2.46 6.37
C VAL A 78 0.07 2.55 7.43
N GLU A 79 -0.21 2.15 8.67
CA GLU A 79 0.74 2.19 9.78
C GLU A 79 2.01 1.39 9.46
N THR A 80 1.84 0.20 8.87
CA THR A 80 2.97 -0.65 8.47
C THR A 80 3.77 -0.01 7.32
N GLY A 81 3.08 0.56 6.33
CA GLY A 81 3.70 1.28 5.22
C GLY A 81 4.56 2.45 5.67
N GLU A 82 4.04 3.29 6.59
CA GLU A 82 4.76 4.42 7.17
C GLU A 82 6.05 4.00 7.90
N LEU A 83 6.00 2.89 8.65
CA LEU A 83 7.18 2.34 9.33
C LEU A 83 8.25 1.89 8.34
N VAL A 84 7.84 1.23 7.26
CA VAL A 84 8.75 0.80 6.19
C VAL A 84 9.38 2.00 5.48
N GLU A 85 8.58 3.00 5.12
CA GLU A 85 9.04 4.22 4.45
C GLU A 85 10.04 4.98 5.30
N LYS A 86 9.75 5.17 6.59
CA LYS A 86 10.66 5.83 7.54
C LYS A 86 12.00 5.11 7.62
N GLU A 87 11.99 3.78 7.70
CA GLU A 87 13.21 2.98 7.75
C GLU A 87 13.98 3.02 6.41
N MET A 88 13.28 3.02 5.28
CA MET A 88 13.86 3.17 3.96
C MET A 88 14.61 4.50 3.83
N TYR A 89 13.96 5.62 4.18
CA TYR A 89 14.60 6.94 4.15
C TYR A 89 15.80 7.02 5.09
N ARG A 90 15.68 6.49 6.32
CA ARG A 90 16.79 6.45 7.28
C ARG A 90 18.03 5.74 6.71
N ARG A 91 17.84 4.66 5.93
CA ARG A 91 18.95 3.93 5.29
C ARG A 91 19.47 4.65 4.04
N ILE A 92 18.57 5.17 3.21
CA ILE A 92 18.92 5.86 1.97
C ILE A 92 19.67 7.16 2.26
N GLU A 93 19.30 7.91 3.30
CA GLU A 93 19.95 9.18 3.64
C GLU A 93 21.44 9.00 3.94
N LYS A 94 21.80 8.03 4.80
CA LYS A 94 23.20 7.69 5.10
C LYS A 94 23.96 7.16 3.88
N PHE A 95 23.27 6.46 2.99
CA PHE A 95 23.87 6.02 1.73
C PHE A 95 24.14 7.22 0.80
N ALA A 96 23.15 8.10 0.65
CA ALA A 96 23.23 9.29 -0.19
C ALA A 96 24.32 10.25 0.29
N GLU A 97 24.40 10.50 1.59
CA GLU A 97 25.46 11.32 2.20
C GLU A 97 26.85 10.79 1.86
N ARG A 98 27.09 9.49 2.09
CA ARG A 98 28.38 8.85 1.75
C ARG A 98 28.71 8.96 0.26
N LYS A 99 27.72 8.78 -0.61
CA LYS A 99 27.92 8.88 -2.07
C LYS A 99 28.17 10.33 -2.51
N ARG A 100 27.47 11.30 -1.93
CA ARG A 100 27.68 12.73 -2.18
C ARG A 100 29.08 13.16 -1.74
N ALA A 101 29.50 12.82 -0.52
CA ALA A 101 30.84 13.12 -0.02
C ALA A 101 31.94 12.50 -0.89
N ALA A 102 31.77 11.24 -1.30
CA ALA A 102 32.72 10.57 -2.20
C ALA A 102 32.77 11.23 -3.60
N ALA A 103 31.63 11.67 -4.13
CA ALA A 103 31.57 12.40 -5.39
C ALA A 103 32.22 13.79 -5.28
N GLU A 104 31.96 14.52 -4.18
CA GLU A 104 32.58 15.82 -3.91
C GLU A 104 34.10 15.72 -3.85
N GLN A 105 34.66 14.70 -3.16
CA GLN A 105 36.10 14.49 -3.13
C GLN A 105 36.69 14.25 -4.53
N LYS A 106 35.98 13.51 -5.39
CA LYS A 106 36.41 13.30 -6.79
C LYS A 106 36.41 14.61 -7.56
N ILE A 107 35.37 15.43 -7.41
CA ILE A 107 35.28 16.75 -8.06
C ILE A 107 36.40 17.67 -7.58
N ARG A 108 36.64 17.76 -6.26
CA ARG A 108 37.71 18.58 -5.67
C ARG A 108 39.09 18.21 -6.22
N ARG A 109 39.38 16.92 -6.43
CA ARG A 109 40.64 16.45 -7.02
C ARG A 109 40.82 16.87 -8.48
N LEU A 110 39.74 16.98 -9.23
CA LEU A 110 39.76 17.40 -10.64
C LEU A 110 39.92 18.92 -10.80
N LEU A 111 39.70 19.69 -9.75
CA LEU A 111 39.74 21.16 -9.76
C LEU A 111 40.80 21.71 -8.78
N PRO A 112 42.08 21.31 -8.90
CA PRO A 112 43.11 21.63 -7.92
C PRO A 112 43.37 23.14 -7.78
N LEU A 113 43.25 23.91 -8.85
CA LEU A 113 43.43 25.37 -8.82
C LEU A 113 42.33 26.11 -8.07
N HIS A 114 41.14 25.50 -7.92
CA HIS A 114 40.01 26.08 -7.19
C HIS A 114 39.95 25.65 -5.72
N PHE A 115 40.54 24.49 -5.36
CA PHE A 115 40.38 23.89 -4.04
C PHE A 115 41.69 23.59 -3.30
N ARG A 116 42.87 23.86 -3.87
CA ARG A 116 44.11 23.92 -3.11
C ARG A 116 44.32 25.34 -2.62
N SER A 117 44.44 25.51 -1.31
CA SER A 117 45.18 26.64 -0.75
C SER A 117 46.63 26.47 -1.19
N GLU A 118 47.24 27.49 -1.79
CA GLU A 118 48.68 27.53 -2.03
C GLU A 118 49.47 27.35 -0.72
N PRO A 119 50.70 26.81 -0.78
CA PRO A 119 51.54 26.58 0.41
C PRO A 119 51.80 27.84 1.25
#